data_AF-A0A9K3KQI2-F1
#
_entry.id   AF-A0A9K3KQI2-F1
#
_cell.length_a   1.000
_cell.length_b   1.000
_cell.length_c   1.000
_cell.angle_alpha   90.00
_cell.angle_beta   90.00
_cell.angle_gamma   90.00
#
_symmetry.space_group_name_H-M   'P 1'
#
loop_
_entity.id
_entity.type
_entity.pdbx_description
1 polymer ?
#
loop_
_entity_poly.entity_id
_entity_poly.type
_entity_poly.pdbx_seq_one_letter_code
_entity_poly.pdbx_strand_id
1 'polypeptide(L)'
;MEVSSDTIGNCIVEPLAKLPQDVISSSKVHLSPRSPLECLFQSSENEEMGVASVSTESVNNRKTVTFSSPLPPNAECMEIAETPYATFSTTSQQSQPFSDDQQALATEHGQRSTRGSSLSKPRIQWAKRVKVKEIRHLNEIPQSERDALWISLADQQMNKAMVRATITMMMRGETIIDDDPDFCTRGLEFRTKTGSKTRSRHKLRVRSAVLNEQDLQREEGITDPDFIAMASMDESVECREAARRRGDQDEKGVEKYLEEARLEFLGHSRRALS
;
A
#
# COMPACT_ATOMS: atom_id res chain seq x y z
N MET A 1 61.92 5.28 20.86
CA MET A 1 61.11 5.00 19.66
C MET A 1 59.97 6.00 19.69
N GLU A 2 60.16 7.10 18.97
CA GLU A 2 59.21 8.20 18.89
C GLU A 2 58.06 7.80 17.97
N VAL A 3 56.84 7.92 18.48
CA VAL A 3 55.61 7.60 17.76
C VAL A 3 55.18 8.85 17.01
N SER A 4 55.21 8.75 15.69
CA SER A 4 54.84 9.78 14.72
C SER A 4 53.34 10.05 14.78
N SER A 5 52.97 11.32 15.00
CA SER A 5 51.61 11.82 15.00
C SER A 5 51.26 12.37 13.62
N ASP A 6 50.67 11.52 12.78
CA ASP A 6 50.19 11.90 11.45
C ASP A 6 48.83 12.60 11.51
N THR A 7 48.88 13.89 11.20
CA THR A 7 48.06 14.61 10.22
C THR A 7 46.54 14.38 10.24
N ILE A 8 45.84 15.26 10.97
CA ILE A 8 44.41 15.52 10.77
C ILE A 8 44.26 16.27 9.44
N GLY A 9 43.68 15.58 8.45
CA GLY A 9 43.31 16.16 7.16
C GLY A 9 42.19 17.19 7.34
N ASN A 10 42.51 18.46 7.07
CA ASN A 10 41.53 19.53 6.90
C ASN A 10 40.67 19.23 5.66
N CYS A 11 39.43 18.79 5.88
CA CYS A 11 38.42 18.79 4.82
C CYS A 11 38.04 20.23 4.51
N ILE A 12 38.56 20.74 3.40
CA ILE A 12 38.16 22.01 2.79
C ILE A 12 36.68 21.86 2.40
N VAL A 13 35.82 22.57 3.13
CA VAL A 13 34.41 22.71 2.79
C VAL A 13 34.33 23.70 1.64
N GLU A 14 34.09 23.22 0.42
CA GLU A 14 33.82 24.11 -0.71
C GLU A 14 32.52 24.90 -0.46
N PRO A 15 32.52 26.23 -0.66
CA PRO A 15 31.31 27.02 -0.55
C PRO A 15 30.37 26.67 -1.72
N LEU A 16 29.20 26.13 -1.36
CA LEU A 16 28.07 25.84 -2.23
C LEU A 16 27.77 27.06 -3.12
N ALA A 17 28.05 26.96 -4.42
CA ALA A 17 27.77 28.01 -5.38
C ALA A 17 26.25 28.28 -5.39
N LYS A 18 25.87 29.53 -5.13
CA LYS A 18 24.50 30.02 -5.28
C LYS A 18 24.06 29.81 -6.73
N LEU A 19 23.12 28.89 -6.93
CA LEU A 19 22.43 28.72 -8.19
C LEU A 19 21.71 30.03 -8.57
N PRO A 20 21.72 30.42 -9.86
CA PRO A 20 21.00 31.59 -10.34
C PRO A 20 19.49 31.43 -10.10
N GLN A 21 18.89 32.44 -9.49
CA GLN A 21 17.44 32.58 -9.41
C GLN A 21 16.92 33.00 -10.80
N ASP A 22 16.81 32.03 -11.70
CA ASP A 22 16.14 32.24 -12.97
C ASP A 22 14.62 32.29 -12.73
N VAL A 23 14.13 33.53 -12.77
CA VAL A 23 12.82 33.98 -13.22
C VAL A 23 11.86 32.86 -13.63
N ILE A 24 11.13 32.32 -12.65
CA ILE A 24 9.87 31.63 -12.92
C ILE A 24 8.89 32.71 -13.34
N SER A 25 8.73 32.86 -14.66
CA SER A 25 7.63 33.60 -15.27
C SER A 25 6.32 32.95 -14.81
N SER A 26 5.69 33.57 -13.82
CA SER A 26 4.35 33.25 -13.33
C SER A 26 3.35 33.37 -14.48
N SER A 27 3.17 32.26 -15.20
CA SER A 27 1.99 32.05 -16.04
C SER A 27 0.81 31.94 -15.09
N LYS A 28 0.20 33.10 -14.82
CA LYS A 28 -0.98 33.29 -14.01
C LYS A 28 -2.15 32.61 -14.70
N VAL A 29 -2.31 31.30 -14.48
CA VAL A 29 -3.52 30.58 -14.86
C VAL A 29 -4.64 31.18 -14.01
N HIS A 30 -5.54 31.90 -14.66
CA HIS A 30 -6.72 32.49 -14.04
C HIS A 30 -7.67 31.34 -13.67
N LEU A 31 -7.41 30.71 -12.52
CA LEU A 31 -8.38 29.81 -11.89
C LEU A 31 -9.55 30.67 -11.44
N SER A 32 -10.74 30.35 -11.95
CA SER A 32 -12.01 30.96 -11.55
C SER A 32 -12.12 31.00 -10.02
N PRO A 33 -12.74 32.05 -9.45
CA PRO A 33 -12.90 32.16 -8.01
C PRO A 33 -13.68 30.96 -7.48
N ARG A 34 -13.01 30.16 -6.63
CA ARG A 34 -13.66 29.15 -5.80
C ARG A 34 -14.78 29.82 -5.00
N SER A 35 -15.91 29.12 -4.88
CA SER A 35 -17.08 29.59 -4.14
C SER A 35 -16.71 29.93 -2.67
N PRO A 36 -17.32 30.95 -2.04
CA PRO A 36 -16.93 31.43 -0.71
C PRO A 36 -17.21 30.49 0.49
N LEU A 37 -17.48 29.21 0.28
CA LEU A 37 -17.92 28.30 1.35
C LEU A 37 -16.82 27.39 1.95
N GLU A 38 -15.55 27.51 1.55
CA GLU A 38 -14.43 26.71 2.12
C GLU A 38 -13.64 27.41 3.26
N CYS A 39 -14.25 28.32 4.03
CA CYS A 39 -13.57 29.05 5.11
C CYS A 39 -13.75 28.47 6.54
N LEU A 40 -14.07 27.18 6.70
CA LEU A 40 -14.34 26.60 8.02
C LEU A 40 -13.73 25.21 8.22
N PHE A 41 -12.46 25.04 7.88
CA PHE A 41 -11.65 23.95 8.45
C PHE A 41 -10.15 24.32 8.52
N GLN A 42 -9.85 25.45 9.18
CA GLN A 42 -8.50 25.71 9.67
C GLN A 42 -8.25 24.78 10.86
N SER A 43 -7.55 23.67 10.59
CA SER A 43 -6.98 22.84 11.63
C SER A 43 -5.87 23.63 12.31
N SER A 44 -6.02 23.86 13.60
CA SER A 44 -5.01 24.42 14.49
C SER A 44 -3.81 23.47 14.58
N GLU A 45 -2.79 23.69 13.76
CA GLU A 45 -1.46 23.12 13.97
C GLU A 45 -0.65 24.08 14.86
N ASN A 46 -0.90 24.01 16.17
CA ASN A 46 0.05 24.46 17.19
C ASN A 46 0.81 23.21 17.69
N GLU A 47 1.88 22.81 17.00
CA GLU A 47 2.91 21.97 17.59
C GLU A 47 3.98 22.89 18.20
N GLU A 48 3.76 23.21 19.48
CA GLU A 48 4.76 23.79 20.36
C GLU A 48 5.82 22.70 20.64
N MET A 49 7.02 22.86 20.08
CA MET A 49 8.19 22.05 20.42
C MET A 49 8.62 22.36 21.86
N GLY A 50 8.01 21.66 22.81
CA GLY A 50 8.49 21.55 24.19
C GLY A 50 9.73 20.65 24.25
N VAL A 51 10.90 21.28 24.25
CA VAL A 51 12.16 20.66 24.68
C VAL A 51 12.07 20.34 26.18
N ALA A 52 11.68 19.10 26.51
CA ALA A 52 11.80 18.57 27.85
C ALA A 52 13.23 18.03 28.06
N SER A 53 14.03 18.78 28.80
CA SER A 53 15.28 18.34 29.40
C SER A 53 15.01 17.19 30.37
N VAL A 54 15.49 15.99 30.02
CA VAL A 54 15.48 14.82 30.90
C VAL A 54 16.67 14.92 31.86
N SER A 55 16.40 15.37 33.08
CA SER A 55 17.30 15.17 34.22
C SER A 55 17.29 13.70 34.62
N THR A 56 18.48 13.11 34.65
CA THR A 56 18.74 11.80 35.22
C THR A 56 18.76 11.87 36.74
N GLU A 57 17.73 11.35 37.41
CA GLU A 57 17.84 10.98 38.82
C GLU A 57 17.44 9.52 39.02
N SER A 58 18.44 8.79 39.49
CA SER A 58 18.41 7.41 39.95
C SER A 58 17.71 7.33 41.30
N VAL A 59 16.57 6.65 41.38
CA VAL A 59 16.02 6.14 42.65
C VAL A 59 15.52 4.72 42.45
N ASN A 60 16.30 3.78 42.99
CA ASN A 60 15.87 2.43 43.33
C ASN A 60 14.67 2.49 44.28
N ASN A 61 13.52 1.95 43.90
CA ASN A 61 12.58 1.36 44.84
C ASN A 61 11.63 0.37 44.14
N ARG A 62 12.00 -0.90 44.23
CA ARG A 62 11.20 -2.05 43.82
C ARG A 62 10.10 -2.25 44.89
N LYS A 63 8.95 -1.61 44.73
CA LYS A 63 7.72 -1.99 45.47
C LYS A 63 6.87 -2.88 44.57
N THR A 64 6.78 -4.15 44.96
CA THR A 64 5.80 -5.11 44.47
C THR A 64 4.40 -4.60 44.81
N VAL A 65 3.68 -4.10 43.80
CA VAL A 65 2.24 -3.83 43.88
C VAL A 65 1.54 -5.09 43.42
N THR A 66 1.14 -5.93 44.37
CA THR A 66 0.15 -6.99 44.14
C THR A 66 -1.21 -6.33 43.94
N PHE A 67 -1.64 -6.22 42.69
CA PHE A 67 -2.98 -5.79 42.33
C PHE A 67 -3.94 -6.99 42.49
N SER A 68 -4.42 -7.19 43.72
CA SER A 68 -5.53 -8.12 44.00
C SER A 68 -6.84 -7.38 43.81
N SER A 69 -7.36 -7.34 42.58
CA SER A 69 -8.74 -6.96 42.35
C SER A 69 -9.66 -8.07 42.87
N PRO A 70 -10.62 -7.77 43.77
CA PRO A 70 -11.68 -8.71 44.10
C PRO A 70 -12.61 -8.84 42.89
N LEU A 71 -12.68 -10.04 42.32
CA LEU A 71 -13.74 -10.40 41.38
C LEU A 71 -15.08 -10.27 42.10
N PRO A 72 -16.10 -9.65 41.47
CA PRO A 72 -17.45 -9.71 42.01
C PRO A 72 -17.93 -11.18 41.97
N PRO A 73 -18.43 -11.73 43.08
CA PRO A 73 -19.26 -12.91 42.98
C PRO A 73 -20.58 -12.46 42.31
N ASN A 74 -21.20 -13.33 41.51
CA ASN A 74 -22.53 -13.15 40.93
C ASN A 74 -22.56 -12.44 39.56
N ALA A 75 -21.80 -12.92 38.59
CA ALA A 75 -22.24 -12.84 37.19
C ALA A 75 -23.09 -14.08 36.93
N GLU A 76 -24.41 -13.95 37.13
CA GLU A 76 -25.38 -14.90 36.60
C GLU A 76 -25.13 -15.07 35.10
N CYS A 77 -24.97 -16.33 34.69
CA CYS A 77 -24.95 -16.71 33.29
C CYS A 77 -26.24 -16.21 32.63
N MET A 78 -26.14 -15.14 31.85
CA MET A 78 -27.15 -14.87 30.84
C MET A 78 -27.04 -15.99 29.81
N GLU A 79 -27.98 -16.92 29.95
CA GLU A 79 -28.43 -17.85 28.92
C GLU A 79 -28.59 -17.06 27.62
N ILE A 80 -27.64 -17.24 26.70
CA ILE A 80 -27.73 -16.69 25.36
C ILE A 80 -28.80 -17.55 24.69
N ALA A 81 -30.03 -17.04 24.66
CA ALA A 81 -31.13 -17.67 23.95
C ALA A 81 -30.66 -18.00 22.53
N GLU A 82 -30.69 -19.28 22.21
CA GLU A 82 -30.39 -19.85 20.91
C GLU A 82 -31.26 -19.15 19.87
N THR A 83 -30.64 -18.25 19.10
CA THR A 83 -31.29 -17.74 17.89
C THR A 83 -31.28 -18.89 16.89
N PRO A 84 -32.43 -19.30 16.34
CA PRO A 84 -32.48 -20.37 15.36
C PRO A 84 -31.81 -19.88 14.08
N TYR A 85 -30.53 -20.26 13.90
CA TYR A 85 -29.88 -20.15 12.61
C TYR A 85 -30.67 -21.01 11.63
N ALA A 86 -31.29 -20.34 10.66
CA ALA A 86 -31.96 -20.98 9.54
C ALA A 86 -30.98 -21.95 8.88
N THR A 87 -31.24 -23.24 9.05
CA THR A 87 -30.54 -24.33 8.41
C THR A 87 -30.87 -24.26 6.93
N PHE A 88 -29.97 -23.67 6.14
CA PHE A 88 -30.05 -23.77 4.68
C PHE A 88 -29.72 -25.22 4.32
N SER A 89 -30.76 -26.00 3.98
CA SER A 89 -30.60 -27.35 3.45
C SER A 89 -29.90 -27.27 2.09
N THR A 90 -28.59 -27.52 2.09
CA THR A 90 -27.80 -27.68 0.87
C THR A 90 -28.29 -28.93 0.14
N THR A 91 -29.10 -28.71 -0.89
CA THR A 91 -29.56 -29.77 -1.79
C THR A 91 -28.35 -30.27 -2.58
N SER A 92 -27.86 -31.45 -2.19
CA SER A 92 -26.83 -32.21 -2.89
C SER A 92 -27.34 -32.59 -4.29
N GLN A 93 -26.88 -31.86 -5.31
CA GLN A 93 -27.07 -32.25 -6.70
C GLN A 93 -25.94 -33.16 -7.15
N GLN A 94 -26.32 -34.43 -7.23
CA GLN A 94 -25.78 -35.53 -8.02
C GLN A 94 -24.82 -35.11 -9.15
N SER A 95 -23.57 -35.55 -9.00
CA SER A 95 -22.51 -35.48 -10.01
C SER A 95 -22.92 -36.19 -11.30
N GLN A 96 -22.87 -35.45 -12.41
CA GLN A 96 -22.91 -36.01 -13.76
C GLN A 96 -21.49 -36.44 -14.18
N PRO A 97 -21.35 -37.56 -14.90
CA PRO A 97 -20.05 -38.04 -15.38
C PRO A 97 -19.45 -37.09 -16.41
N PHE A 98 -18.14 -36.86 -16.26
CA PHE A 98 -17.28 -36.05 -17.11
C PHE A 98 -17.00 -36.84 -18.39
N SER A 99 -17.61 -36.44 -19.51
CA SER A 99 -17.32 -37.01 -20.82
C SER A 99 -16.06 -36.36 -21.39
N ASP A 100 -15.06 -37.20 -21.68
CA ASP A 100 -13.89 -36.88 -22.49
C ASP A 100 -14.32 -36.60 -23.93
N ASP A 101 -14.30 -35.33 -24.34
CA ASP A 101 -14.31 -34.95 -25.76
C ASP A 101 -12.92 -34.43 -26.15
N GLN A 102 -12.13 -35.35 -26.71
CA GLN A 102 -11.00 -35.00 -27.56
C GLN A 102 -11.49 -34.68 -28.98
N GLN A 103 -10.71 -33.81 -29.65
CA GLN A 103 -10.63 -33.56 -31.09
C GLN A 103 -11.66 -32.62 -31.72
N ALA A 104 -11.19 -31.42 -32.08
CA ALA A 104 -11.21 -30.94 -33.47
C ALA A 104 -10.31 -29.70 -33.62
N LEU A 105 -9.08 -29.92 -34.10
CA LEU A 105 -8.22 -28.90 -34.69
C LEU A 105 -8.70 -28.72 -36.14
N ALA A 106 -9.53 -27.70 -36.38
CA ALA A 106 -9.89 -27.27 -37.73
C ALA A 106 -9.93 -25.74 -37.79
N THR A 107 -8.85 -25.20 -38.34
CA THR A 107 -8.76 -24.07 -39.27
C THR A 107 -10.08 -23.36 -39.61
N GLU A 108 -10.27 -22.12 -39.13
CA GLU A 108 -11.08 -21.14 -39.83
C GLU A 108 -10.43 -19.74 -39.82
N HIS A 109 -9.91 -19.34 -40.98
CA HIS A 109 -9.64 -17.97 -41.37
C HIS A 109 -10.98 -17.25 -41.62
N GLY A 110 -11.57 -16.74 -40.54
CA GLY A 110 -12.80 -15.96 -40.54
C GLY A 110 -12.57 -14.50 -40.91
N GLN A 111 -13.24 -14.07 -41.97
CA GLN A 111 -13.23 -12.75 -42.58
C GLN A 111 -13.45 -11.62 -41.57
N ARG A 112 -12.55 -10.63 -41.60
CA ARG A 112 -12.58 -9.39 -40.82
C ARG A 112 -13.76 -8.52 -41.26
N SER A 113 -14.93 -8.78 -40.70
CA SER A 113 -16.16 -8.02 -40.93
C SER A 113 -16.01 -6.58 -40.43
N THR A 114 -15.68 -5.66 -41.35
CA THR A 114 -15.79 -4.21 -41.17
C THR A 114 -17.26 -3.79 -41.25
N ARG A 115 -18.07 -4.18 -40.26
CA ARG A 115 -19.39 -3.56 -40.06
C ARG A 115 -19.22 -2.43 -39.07
N GLY A 116 -19.45 -1.21 -39.54
CA GLY A 116 -19.52 -0.01 -38.71
C GLY A 116 -20.57 -0.21 -37.63
N SER A 117 -20.14 -0.68 -36.47
CA SER A 117 -20.97 -0.73 -35.28
C SER A 117 -21.12 0.70 -34.81
N SER A 118 -22.30 1.27 -35.02
CA SER A 118 -22.80 2.37 -34.20
C SER A 118 -22.41 2.07 -32.76
N LEU A 119 -21.66 2.97 -32.12
CA LEU A 119 -21.13 2.82 -30.76
C LEU A 119 -22.30 2.79 -29.77
N SER A 120 -23.03 1.67 -29.71
CA SER A 120 -24.02 1.43 -28.68
C SER A 120 -23.26 1.33 -27.38
N LYS A 121 -23.55 2.26 -26.45
CA LYS A 121 -22.92 2.29 -25.13
C LYS A 121 -22.98 0.87 -24.54
N PRO A 122 -21.84 0.30 -24.13
CA PRO A 122 -21.80 -1.06 -23.60
C PRO A 122 -22.77 -1.14 -22.41
N ARG A 123 -23.80 -1.97 -22.55
CA ARG A 123 -24.82 -2.15 -21.52
C ARG A 123 -24.32 -3.21 -20.54
N ILE A 124 -24.04 -2.81 -19.30
CA ILE A 124 -23.69 -3.74 -18.23
C ILE A 124 -24.89 -4.66 -17.99
N GLN A 125 -24.70 -5.96 -18.16
CA GLN A 125 -25.68 -6.98 -17.83
C GLN A 125 -25.11 -7.88 -16.75
N TRP A 126 -25.88 -8.10 -15.70
CA TRP A 126 -25.52 -9.04 -14.64
C TRP A 126 -25.87 -10.46 -15.09
N ALA A 127 -24.95 -11.41 -14.89
CA ALA A 127 -25.23 -12.81 -15.16
C ALA A 127 -26.35 -13.29 -14.22
N LYS A 128 -27.43 -13.84 -14.78
CA LYS A 128 -28.57 -14.37 -14.00
C LYS A 128 -28.22 -15.57 -13.12
N ARG A 129 -27.07 -16.21 -13.36
CA ARG A 129 -26.61 -17.41 -12.65
C ARG A 129 -25.17 -17.19 -12.19
N VAL A 130 -24.92 -17.46 -10.90
CA VAL A 130 -23.59 -17.42 -10.30
C VAL A 130 -23.09 -18.86 -10.17
N LYS A 131 -21.84 -19.12 -10.56
CA LYS A 131 -21.16 -20.39 -10.28
C LYS A 131 -20.53 -20.28 -8.90
N VAL A 132 -21.06 -21.00 -7.93
CA VAL A 132 -20.46 -21.12 -6.60
C VAL A 132 -19.50 -22.30 -6.64
N LYS A 133 -18.23 -22.06 -6.30
CA LYS A 133 -17.26 -23.12 -6.05
C LYS A 133 -17.05 -23.20 -4.55
N GLU A 134 -17.20 -24.39 -3.99
CA GLU A 134 -16.86 -24.63 -2.59
C GLU A 134 -15.35 -24.53 -2.42
N ILE A 135 -14.92 -23.74 -1.43
CA ILE A 135 -13.52 -23.61 -1.06
C ILE A 135 -13.33 -24.47 0.19
N ARG A 136 -12.50 -25.51 0.09
CA ARG A 136 -12.15 -26.39 1.21
C ARG A 136 -11.69 -25.56 2.40
N HIS A 137 -12.19 -25.88 3.60
CA HIS A 137 -11.80 -25.14 4.81
C HIS A 137 -10.32 -25.40 5.15
N LEU A 138 -9.61 -24.43 5.75
CA LEU A 138 -8.18 -24.58 6.09
C LEU A 138 -7.88 -25.79 6.99
N ASN A 139 -8.84 -26.13 7.87
CA ASN A 139 -8.73 -27.28 8.77
C ASN A 139 -8.92 -28.63 8.05
N GLU A 140 -9.55 -28.65 6.87
CA GLU A 140 -9.80 -29.85 6.08
C GLU A 140 -8.65 -30.18 5.11
N ILE A 141 -7.67 -29.28 4.98
CA ILE A 141 -6.46 -29.55 4.17
C ILE A 141 -5.65 -30.65 4.88
N PRO A 142 -5.28 -31.76 4.20
CA PRO A 142 -4.47 -32.81 4.80
C PRO A 142 -3.05 -32.30 5.10
N GLN A 143 -2.39 -32.89 6.10
CA GLN A 143 -1.05 -32.44 6.51
C GLN A 143 -0.02 -32.54 5.38
N SER A 144 -0.11 -33.56 4.53
CA SER A 144 0.77 -33.71 3.36
C SER A 144 0.66 -32.55 2.37
N GLU A 145 -0.54 -32.00 2.15
CA GLU A 145 -0.73 -30.79 1.33
C GLU A 145 -0.17 -29.55 2.03
N ARG A 146 -0.31 -29.44 3.36
CA ARG A 146 0.29 -28.35 4.14
C ARG A 146 1.82 -28.36 4.09
N ASP A 147 2.42 -29.55 4.17
CA ASP A 147 3.87 -29.71 4.10
C ASP A 147 4.41 -29.48 2.67
N ALA A 148 3.56 -29.68 1.66
CA ALA A 148 3.87 -29.36 0.26
C ALA A 148 3.71 -27.87 -0.09
N LEU A 149 3.28 -27.03 0.85
CA LEU A 149 3.22 -25.58 0.63
C LEU A 149 4.64 -25.02 0.48
N TRP A 150 4.81 -24.09 -0.46
CA TRP A 150 6.09 -23.42 -0.71
C TRP A 150 6.62 -22.62 0.50
N ILE A 151 5.74 -22.22 1.41
CA ILE A 151 6.08 -21.39 2.57
C ILE A 151 5.68 -22.13 3.84
N SER A 152 6.65 -22.47 4.66
CA SER A 152 6.38 -23.09 5.96
C SER A 152 5.81 -22.08 6.96
N LEU A 153 5.20 -22.57 8.04
CA LEU A 153 4.72 -21.69 9.11
C LEU A 153 5.89 -20.91 9.76
N ALA A 154 7.06 -21.53 9.88
CA ALA A 154 8.27 -20.88 10.40
C ALA A 154 8.71 -19.72 9.51
N ASP A 155 8.76 -19.92 8.19
CA ASP A 155 9.10 -18.87 7.22
C ASP A 155 8.10 -17.71 7.30
N GLN A 156 6.80 -18.02 7.43
CA GLN A 156 5.78 -16.98 7.58
C GLN A 156 5.99 -16.14 8.85
N GLN A 157 6.37 -16.78 9.96
CA GLN A 157 6.67 -16.07 11.21
C GLN A 157 7.93 -15.22 11.09
N MET A 158 8.98 -15.75 10.46
CA MET A 158 10.22 -15.03 10.18
C MET A 158 9.96 -13.80 9.30
N ASN A 159 9.23 -13.96 8.20
CA ASN A 159 8.84 -12.85 7.31
C ASN A 159 8.04 -11.78 8.04
N LYS A 160 7.10 -12.18 8.92
CA LYS A 160 6.36 -11.24 9.78
C LYS A 160 7.27 -10.52 10.78
N ALA A 161 8.32 -11.16 11.28
CA ALA A 161 9.29 -10.55 12.18
C ALA A 161 10.17 -9.53 11.41
N MET A 162 10.67 -9.91 10.24
CA MET A 162 11.47 -9.04 9.37
C MET A 162 10.68 -7.79 8.97
N VAL A 163 9.45 -7.95 8.45
CA VAL A 163 8.59 -6.81 8.10
C VAL A 163 8.36 -5.86 9.27
N ARG A 164 8.16 -6.40 10.49
CA ARG A 164 8.01 -5.58 11.70
C ARG A 164 9.30 -4.83 12.05
N ALA A 165 10.46 -5.49 11.93
CA ALA A 165 11.76 -4.86 12.13
C ALA A 165 11.97 -3.72 11.11
N THR A 166 11.75 -3.96 9.82
CA THR A 166 11.87 -2.95 8.75
C THR A 166 10.97 -1.74 9.03
N ILE A 167 9.70 -1.95 9.38
CA ILE A 167 8.77 -0.84 9.73
C ILE A 167 9.30 -0.05 10.92
N THR A 168 9.85 -0.73 11.93
CA THR A 168 10.40 -0.08 13.13
C THR A 168 11.61 0.79 12.78
N MET A 169 12.52 0.31 11.93
CA MET A 169 13.67 1.07 11.42
C MET A 169 13.20 2.30 10.62
N MET A 170 12.24 2.12 9.69
CA MET A 170 11.66 3.23 8.92
C MET A 170 11.02 4.30 9.82
N MET A 171 10.34 3.89 10.89
CA MET A 171 9.72 4.82 11.84
C MET A 171 10.73 5.58 12.69
N ARG A 172 11.92 5.01 12.91
CA ARG A 172 13.03 5.67 13.61
C ARG A 172 13.84 6.58 12.69
N GLY A 173 13.62 6.54 11.37
CA GLY A 173 14.41 7.28 10.39
C GLY A 173 15.80 6.67 10.17
N GLU A 174 16.00 5.40 10.56
CA GLU A 174 17.23 4.68 10.25
C GLU A 174 17.33 4.50 8.73
N THR A 175 18.48 4.80 8.14
CA THR A 175 18.70 4.62 6.70
C THR A 175 18.89 3.13 6.44
N ILE A 176 17.93 2.53 5.73
CA ILE A 176 18.03 1.15 5.25
C ILE A 176 18.78 1.21 3.93
N ILE A 177 19.88 0.47 3.82
CA ILE A 177 20.67 0.39 2.60
C ILE A 177 19.87 -0.44 1.60
N ASP A 178 19.59 0.10 0.43
CA ASP A 178 18.76 -0.56 -0.60
C ASP A 178 19.38 -1.87 -1.12
N ASP A 179 20.68 -2.09 -0.89
CA ASP A 179 21.42 -3.29 -1.30
C ASP A 179 21.27 -4.48 -0.33
N ASP A 180 20.61 -4.32 0.81
CA ASP A 180 20.40 -5.41 1.76
C ASP A 180 19.18 -6.28 1.34
N PRO A 181 19.39 -7.54 0.90
CA PRO A 181 18.30 -8.39 0.44
C PRO A 181 17.30 -8.76 1.54
N ASP A 182 17.67 -8.60 2.82
CA ASP A 182 16.81 -8.97 3.95
C ASP A 182 15.80 -7.87 4.30
N PHE A 183 16.02 -6.63 3.83
CA PHE A 183 15.17 -5.48 4.15
C PHE A 183 14.59 -4.83 2.89
N CYS A 184 13.26 -4.92 2.74
CA CYS A 184 12.54 -4.23 1.68
C CYS A 184 11.61 -3.15 2.26
N THR A 185 11.91 -1.88 1.98
CA THR A 185 11.06 -0.75 2.40
C THR A 185 9.82 -0.59 1.52
N ARG A 186 9.89 -1.10 0.29
CA ARG A 186 8.82 -0.97 -0.71
C ARG A 186 7.57 -1.74 -0.31
N GLY A 187 6.42 -1.08 -0.39
CA GLY A 187 5.13 -1.64 0.01
C GLY A 187 4.88 -1.61 1.53
N LEU A 188 5.87 -1.23 2.34
CA LEU A 188 5.74 -1.05 3.79
C LEU A 188 5.50 0.41 4.19
N GLU A 189 5.55 1.36 3.26
CA GLU A 189 5.43 2.79 3.54
C GLU A 189 4.09 3.11 4.20
N PHE A 190 3.00 2.48 3.73
CA PHE A 190 1.66 2.63 4.31
C PHE A 190 1.44 1.87 5.61
N ARG A 191 2.38 1.00 6.00
CA ARG A 191 2.34 0.29 7.29
C ARG A 191 2.95 1.12 8.42
N THR A 192 3.73 2.14 8.10
CA THR A 192 4.16 3.15 9.07
C THR A 192 2.96 3.95 9.59
N LYS A 193 3.08 4.50 10.81
CA LYS A 193 2.03 5.36 11.40
C LYS A 193 1.71 6.56 10.50
N THR A 194 2.74 7.23 9.98
CA THR A 194 2.60 8.40 9.09
C THR A 194 1.98 8.01 7.76
N GLY A 195 2.49 6.97 7.09
CA GLY A 195 1.95 6.53 5.79
C GLY A 195 0.50 6.05 5.89
N SER A 196 0.14 5.34 6.97
CA SER A 196 -1.24 4.91 7.22
C SER A 196 -2.19 6.11 7.40
N LYS A 197 -1.78 7.13 8.16
CA LYS A 197 -2.53 8.39 8.32
C LYS A 197 -2.70 9.12 7.00
N THR A 198 -1.61 9.33 6.25
CA THR A 198 -1.64 10.00 4.95
C THR A 198 -2.57 9.29 3.97
N ARG A 199 -2.49 7.95 3.86
CA ARG A 199 -3.38 7.16 3.01
C ARG A 199 -4.84 7.29 3.43
N SER A 200 -5.12 7.25 4.72
CA SER A 200 -6.49 7.40 5.24
C SER A 200 -7.06 8.78 4.95
N ARG A 201 -6.24 9.83 5.13
CA ARG A 201 -6.60 11.22 4.81
C ARG A 201 -6.91 11.41 3.33
N HIS A 202 -6.07 10.92 2.42
CA HIS A 202 -6.34 11.02 0.98
C HIS A 202 -7.61 10.27 0.57
N LYS A 203 -7.84 9.08 1.12
CA LYS A 203 -9.09 8.35 0.89
C LYS A 203 -10.32 9.14 1.35
N LEU A 204 -10.23 9.80 2.50
CA LEU A 204 -11.32 10.60 3.03
C LEU A 204 -11.57 11.81 2.12
N ARG A 205 -10.53 12.54 1.72
CA ARG A 205 -10.64 13.69 0.80
C ARG A 205 -11.34 13.34 -0.51
N VAL A 206 -10.90 12.28 -1.19
CA VAL A 206 -11.51 11.83 -2.45
C VAL A 206 -12.98 11.45 -2.24
N ARG A 207 -13.31 10.74 -1.16
CA ARG A 207 -14.71 10.41 -0.84
C ARG A 207 -15.55 11.65 -0.56
N SER A 208 -15.03 12.59 0.22
CA SER A 208 -15.71 13.84 0.53
C SER A 208 -15.96 14.66 -0.74
N ALA A 209 -14.99 14.78 -1.65
CA ALA A 209 -15.19 15.48 -2.91
C ALA A 209 -16.29 14.84 -3.78
N VAL A 210 -16.30 13.51 -3.87
CA VAL A 210 -17.35 12.78 -4.60
C VAL A 210 -18.73 13.00 -3.98
N LEU A 211 -18.84 12.93 -2.64
CA LEU A 211 -20.12 13.13 -1.95
C LEU A 211 -20.61 14.58 -2.08
N ASN A 212 -19.72 15.55 -1.94
CA ASN A 212 -20.04 16.97 -2.12
C ASN A 212 -20.56 17.24 -3.54
N GLU A 213 -19.90 16.69 -4.56
CA GLU A 213 -20.36 16.80 -5.95
C GLU A 213 -21.72 16.14 -6.15
N GLN A 214 -21.96 14.96 -5.56
CA GLN A 214 -23.27 14.30 -5.60
C GLN A 214 -24.38 15.12 -4.94
N ASP A 215 -24.08 15.79 -3.83
CA ASP A 215 -25.05 16.64 -3.12
C ASP A 215 -25.34 17.92 -3.93
N LEU A 216 -24.33 18.55 -4.52
CA LEU A 216 -24.51 19.67 -5.46
C LEU A 216 -25.42 19.29 -6.64
N GLN A 217 -25.15 18.15 -7.29
CA GLN A 217 -25.99 17.67 -8.39
C GLN A 217 -27.44 17.41 -7.95
N ARG A 218 -27.64 16.91 -6.72
CA ARG A 218 -28.98 16.68 -6.16
C ARG A 218 -29.73 17.99 -5.95
N GLU A 219 -29.06 19.02 -5.42
CA GLU A 219 -29.64 20.34 -5.19
C GLU A 219 -30.02 21.04 -6.50
N GLU A 220 -29.21 20.85 -7.55
CA GLU A 220 -29.44 21.41 -8.89
C GLU A 220 -30.39 20.57 -9.76
N GLY A 221 -30.74 19.35 -9.32
CA GLY A 221 -31.60 18.42 -10.08
C GLY A 221 -30.93 17.85 -11.34
N ILE A 222 -29.61 17.84 -11.39
CA ILE A 222 -28.81 17.26 -12.48
C ILE A 222 -28.26 15.89 -12.06
N THR A 223 -27.83 15.08 -13.03
CA THR A 223 -27.12 13.83 -12.75
C THR A 223 -26.12 13.59 -13.87
N ASP A 224 -24.86 13.93 -13.58
CA ASP A 224 -23.78 13.84 -14.54
C ASP A 224 -22.58 13.09 -13.93
N PRO A 225 -22.30 11.85 -14.40
CA PRO A 225 -21.20 11.07 -13.89
C PRO A 225 -19.82 11.67 -14.19
N ASP A 226 -19.70 12.53 -15.21
CA ASP A 226 -18.41 13.08 -15.62
C ASP A 226 -17.90 14.11 -14.61
N PHE A 227 -18.78 14.95 -14.04
CA PHE A 227 -18.40 15.87 -12.96
C PHE A 227 -17.99 15.14 -11.66
N ILE A 228 -18.68 14.05 -11.30
CA ILE A 228 -18.28 13.20 -10.15
C ILE A 228 -16.88 12.60 -10.38
N ALA A 229 -16.61 12.14 -11.61
CA ALA A 229 -15.30 11.62 -11.98
C ALA A 229 -14.22 12.70 -11.90
N MET A 230 -14.50 13.91 -12.39
CA MET A 230 -13.60 15.07 -12.30
C MET A 230 -13.26 15.40 -10.84
N ALA A 231 -14.25 15.53 -9.96
CA ALA A 231 -14.03 15.81 -8.53
C ALA A 231 -13.09 14.78 -7.86
N SER A 232 -13.26 13.49 -8.19
CA SER A 232 -12.38 12.41 -7.71
C SER A 232 -10.96 12.51 -8.29
N MET A 233 -10.84 12.82 -9.58
CA MET A 233 -9.56 12.93 -10.28
C MET A 233 -8.73 14.11 -9.77
N ASP A 234 -9.38 15.24 -9.48
CA ASP A 234 -8.74 16.47 -8.98
C ASP A 234 -8.13 16.23 -7.60
N GLU A 235 -8.85 15.58 -6.68
CA GLU A 235 -8.31 15.22 -5.36
C GLU A 235 -7.22 14.13 -5.43
N SER A 236 -7.19 13.34 -6.50
CA SER A 236 -6.22 12.25 -6.68
C SER A 236 -4.93 12.67 -7.41
N VAL A 237 -4.79 13.94 -7.83
CA VAL A 237 -3.61 14.43 -8.58
C VAL A 237 -2.30 14.15 -7.83
N GLU A 238 -2.20 14.57 -6.56
CA GLU A 238 -0.98 14.40 -5.76
C GLU A 238 -0.56 12.92 -5.65
N CYS A 239 -1.53 12.03 -5.45
CA CYS A 239 -1.28 10.59 -5.37
C CYS A 239 -0.77 10.03 -6.70
N ARG A 240 -1.35 10.47 -7.83
CA ARG A 240 -0.89 10.06 -9.17
C ARG A 240 0.51 10.54 -9.46
N GLU A 241 0.83 11.79 -9.15
CA GLU A 241 2.16 12.34 -9.35
C GLU A 241 3.21 11.67 -8.46
N ALA A 242 2.88 11.40 -7.20
CA ALA A 242 3.74 10.67 -6.29
C ALA A 242 4.00 9.25 -6.78
N ALA A 243 2.97 8.56 -7.30
CA ALA A 243 3.10 7.24 -7.89
C ALA A 243 3.98 7.25 -9.15
N ARG A 244 3.78 8.24 -10.05
CA ARG A 244 4.62 8.42 -11.25
C ARG A 244 6.08 8.63 -10.88
N ARG A 245 6.37 9.64 -10.06
CA ARG A 245 7.74 9.96 -9.62
C ARG A 245 8.45 8.75 -9.01
N ARG A 246 7.69 7.94 -8.27
CA ARG A 246 8.20 6.72 -7.65
C ARG A 246 8.47 5.62 -8.67
N GLY A 247 7.59 5.43 -9.65
CA GLY A 247 7.84 4.53 -10.78
C GLY A 247 9.10 4.91 -11.56
N ASP A 248 9.30 6.20 -11.82
CA ASP A 248 10.50 6.70 -12.51
C ASP A 248 11.80 6.42 -11.71
N GLN A 249 11.72 6.41 -10.37
CA GLN A 249 12.84 6.05 -9.50
C GLN A 249 13.13 4.55 -9.55
N ASP A 250 12.08 3.73 -9.50
CA ASP A 250 12.22 2.26 -9.58
C ASP A 250 12.82 1.85 -10.92
N GLU A 251 12.37 2.47 -12.02
CA GLU A 251 12.89 2.22 -13.38
C GLU A 251 14.39 2.48 -13.44
N LYS A 252 14.85 3.62 -12.91
CA LYS A 252 16.28 3.95 -12.83
C LYS A 252 17.07 2.98 -11.96
N GLY A 253 16.49 2.53 -10.84
CA GLY A 253 17.11 1.53 -9.97
C GLY A 253 17.34 0.21 -10.69
N VAL A 254 16.35 -0.25 -11.46
CA VAL A 254 16.46 -1.46 -12.28
C VAL A 254 17.47 -1.29 -13.42
N GLU A 255 17.45 -0.15 -14.11
CA GLU A 255 18.42 0.14 -15.19
C GLU A 255 19.86 0.08 -14.67
N LYS A 256 20.12 0.69 -13.51
CA LYS A 256 21.43 0.64 -12.84
C LYS A 256 21.84 -0.80 -12.50
N TYR A 257 20.94 -1.58 -11.89
CA TYR A 257 21.20 -2.98 -11.55
C TYR A 257 21.54 -3.82 -12.78
N LEU A 258 20.82 -3.62 -13.89
CA LEU A 258 21.09 -4.34 -15.15
C LEU A 258 22.46 -3.99 -15.75
N GLU A 259 22.87 -2.72 -15.68
CA GLU A 259 24.19 -2.31 -16.16
C GLU A 259 25.31 -2.87 -15.28
N GLU A 260 25.14 -2.88 -13.96
CA GLU A 260 26.09 -3.50 -13.02
C GLU A 260 26.24 -5.01 -13.29
N ALA A 261 25.11 -5.73 -13.40
CA ALA A 261 25.11 -7.16 -13.72
C ALA A 261 25.76 -7.45 -15.10
N ARG A 262 25.55 -6.56 -16.08
CA ARG A 262 26.17 -6.67 -17.41
C ARG A 262 27.69 -6.50 -17.34
N LEU A 263 28.17 -5.51 -16.58
CA LEU A 263 29.60 -5.27 -16.41
C LEU A 263 30.29 -6.43 -15.68
N GLU A 264 29.64 -7.00 -14.67
CA GLU A 264 30.14 -8.19 -13.97
C GLU A 264 30.30 -9.37 -14.92
N PHE A 265 29.30 -9.64 -15.77
CA PHE A 265 29.36 -10.73 -16.74
C PHE A 265 30.53 -10.58 -17.73
N LEU A 266 30.76 -9.35 -18.22
CA LEU A 266 31.89 -9.06 -19.11
C LEU A 266 33.24 -9.14 -18.39
N GLY A 267 33.31 -8.74 -17.13
CA GLY A 267 34.52 -8.83 -16.30
C GLY A 267 34.96 -10.26 -16.01
N HIS A 268 34.00 -11.17 -15.82
CA HIS A 268 34.30 -12.60 -15.63
C HIS A 268 34.84 -13.27 -16.91
N SER A 269 34.30 -12.89 -18.08
CA SER A 269 34.80 -13.40 -19.37
C SER A 269 36.27 -13.04 -19.65
N ARG A 270 36.74 -11.87 -19.18
CA ARG A 270 38.14 -11.46 -19.37
C ARG A 270 39.12 -12.23 -18.47
N ARG A 271 38.70 -12.60 -17.25
CA ARG A 271 39.53 -13.39 -16.32
C ARG A 271 39.66 -14.86 -16.71
N ALA A 272 38.74 -15.39 -17.52
CA ALA A 272 38.78 -16.78 -17.97
C ALA A 272 39.72 -17.02 -19.17
N LEU A 273 40.22 -15.96 -19.83
CA LEU A 273 41.11 -16.05 -21.00
C LEU A 273 42.58 -15.73 -20.69
N SER A 274 42.90 -15.37 -19.44
CA SER A 274 44.27 -15.12 -18.93
C SER A 274 44.77 -16.30 -18.13
#